data_AF-A0A351TYQ6-F1
#
_entry.id   AF-A0A351TYQ6-F1
#
_cell.length_a   1.000
_cell.length_b   1.000
_cell.length_c   1.000
_cell.angle_alpha   90.00
_cell.angle_beta   90.00
_cell.angle_gamma   90.00
#
_symmetry.space_group_name_H-M   'P 1'
#
loop_
_entity.id
_entity.type
_entity.pdbx_description
1 polymer ?
#
loop_
_entity_poly.entity_id
_entity_poly.type
_entity_poly.pdbx_seq_one_letter_code
_entity_poly.pdbx_strand_id
1 'polypeptide(L)'
;MLYSFSHSLIVFLFVFGVAAFLLRLKLRRTPWELGGWLIHILIDIPTHSYKFYPTPFLWPLSDLKFDGFSWGTPWFLIINYLAIIIVYWFLRKRRRILDEKVGAR
;
A
#
# COMPACT_ATOMS: atom_id res chain seq x y z
N MET A 1 15.97 -3.14 13.57
CA MET A 1 16.33 -4.08 12.48
C MET A 1 15.11 -4.50 11.67
N LEU A 2 14.10 -5.18 12.25
CA LEU A 2 12.90 -5.62 11.51
C LEU A 2 12.15 -4.49 10.79
N TYR A 3 12.03 -3.32 11.41
CA TYR A 3 11.39 -2.15 10.82
C TYR A 3 12.02 -1.74 9.48
N SER A 4 13.36 -1.62 9.43
CA SER A 4 14.07 -1.26 8.19
C SER A 4 13.92 -2.30 7.08
N PHE A 5 13.84 -3.60 7.44
CA PHE A 5 13.59 -4.67 6.48
C PHE A 5 12.21 -4.59 5.85
N SER A 6 11.16 -4.32 6.65
CA SER A 6 9.79 -4.24 6.13
C SER A 6 9.47 -2.93 5.41
N HIS A 7 10.30 -1.90 5.56
CA HIS A 7 10.09 -0.56 4.98
C HIS A 7 11.13 -0.20 3.91
N SER A 8 11.83 -1.19 3.35
CA SER A 8 12.84 -1.00 2.31
C SER A 8 12.33 -1.42 0.94
N LEU A 9 12.44 -0.51 -0.04
CA LEU A 9 12.16 -0.81 -1.45
C LEU A 9 13.14 -1.85 -2.00
N ILE A 10 14.39 -1.86 -1.54
CA ILE A 10 15.40 -2.81 -2.01
C ILE A 10 15.06 -4.23 -1.55
N VAL A 11 14.69 -4.37 -0.27
CA VAL A 11 14.25 -5.66 0.27
C VAL A 11 12.97 -6.12 -0.42
N PHE A 12 12.00 -5.21 -0.63
CA PHE A 12 10.80 -5.50 -1.40
C PHE A 12 11.14 -5.99 -2.82
N LEU A 13 11.97 -5.26 -3.57
CA LEU A 13 12.34 -5.61 -4.95
C LEU A 13 13.05 -6.97 -5.02
N PHE A 14 13.92 -7.27 -4.05
CA PHE A 14 14.58 -8.55 -3.95
C PHE A 14 13.57 -9.69 -3.73
N VAL A 15 12.71 -9.58 -2.71
CA VAL A 15 11.71 -10.61 -2.39
C VAL A 15 10.69 -10.76 -3.51
N PHE A 16 10.19 -9.65 -4.06
CA PHE A 16 9.29 -9.65 -5.21
C PHE A 16 9.93 -10.29 -6.43
N GLY A 17 11.19 -9.97 -6.73
CA GLY A 17 11.94 -10.54 -7.83
C GLY A 17 12.10 -12.06 -7.71
N VAL A 18 12.51 -12.54 -6.52
CA VAL A 18 12.63 -13.98 -6.24
C VAL A 18 11.27 -14.67 -6.34
N ALA A 19 10.23 -14.14 -5.71
CA ALA A 19 8.88 -14.70 -5.76
C ALA A 19 8.33 -14.72 -7.19
N ALA A 20 8.48 -13.62 -7.94
CA ALA A 20 8.04 -13.52 -9.33
C ALA A 20 8.79 -14.50 -10.22
N PHE A 21 10.10 -14.66 -10.04
CA PHE A 21 10.90 -15.64 -10.78
C PHE A 21 10.40 -17.07 -10.54
N LEU A 22 10.27 -17.48 -9.27
CA LEU A 22 9.84 -18.83 -8.90
C LEU A 22 8.40 -19.13 -9.37
N LEU A 23 7.47 -18.19 -9.17
CA LEU A 23 6.07 -18.35 -9.59
C LEU A 23 5.92 -18.30 -11.11
N ARG A 24 6.75 -17.52 -11.81
CA ARG A 24 6.74 -17.52 -13.27
C ARG A 24 7.25 -18.84 -13.84
N LEU A 25 8.31 -19.41 -13.27
CA LEU A 25 8.84 -20.71 -13.67
C LEU A 25 7.84 -21.85 -13.45
N LYS A 26 7.17 -21.88 -12.29
CA LYS A 26 6.30 -23.00 -11.90
C LYS A 26 4.85 -22.85 -12.37
N LEU A 27 4.33 -21.63 -12.39
CA LEU A 27 2.89 -21.35 -12.52
C LEU A 27 2.57 -20.29 -13.59
N ARG A 28 3.58 -19.69 -14.25
CA ARG A 28 3.43 -18.54 -15.18
C ARG A 28 2.60 -17.39 -14.61
N ARG A 29 2.73 -17.16 -13.29
CA ARG A 29 1.98 -16.14 -12.54
C ARG A 29 2.91 -15.10 -11.94
N THR A 30 2.45 -13.85 -11.91
CA THR A 30 3.09 -12.75 -11.15
C THR A 30 2.44 -12.61 -9.77
N PRO A 31 3.23 -12.44 -8.68
CA PRO A 31 2.71 -12.27 -7.33
C PRO A 31 2.15 -10.86 -7.08
N TRP A 32 1.02 -10.53 -7.69
CA TRP A 32 0.37 -9.23 -7.52
C TRP A 32 -0.06 -8.95 -6.07
N GLU A 33 -0.19 -9.98 -5.25
CA GLU A 33 -0.52 -9.88 -3.83
C GLU A 33 0.54 -9.12 -3.05
N LEU A 34 1.81 -9.24 -3.46
CA LEU A 34 2.92 -8.46 -2.90
C LEU A 34 2.84 -6.97 -3.25
N GLY A 35 1.99 -6.58 -4.20
CA GLY A 35 1.76 -5.16 -4.53
C GLY A 35 1.25 -4.35 -3.34
N GLY A 36 0.54 -4.98 -2.39
CA GLY A 36 0.15 -4.32 -1.14
C GLY A 36 1.35 -3.88 -0.30
N TRP A 37 2.44 -4.65 -0.33
CA TRP A 37 3.68 -4.30 0.37
C TRP A 37 4.37 -3.08 -0.27
N LEU A 38 4.36 -2.97 -1.60
CA LEU A 38 4.86 -1.79 -2.29
C LEU A 38 4.05 -0.55 -1.94
N ILE A 39 2.72 -0.63 -2.01
CA ILE A 39 1.82 0.48 -1.69
C ILE A 39 2.05 0.96 -0.26
N HIS A 40 2.19 0.03 0.69
CA HIS A 40 2.58 0.31 2.07
C HIS A 40 3.85 1.17 2.15
N ILE A 41 4.96 0.76 1.52
CA ILE A 41 6.22 1.55 1.53
C ILE A 41 6.01 2.94 0.91
N LEU A 42 5.27 3.02 -0.20
CA LEU A 42 5.05 4.28 -0.91
C LEU A 42 4.22 5.28 -0.10
N ILE A 43 3.23 4.80 0.65
CA ILE A 43 2.42 5.64 1.54
C ILE A 43 3.28 6.11 2.73
N ASP A 44 4.13 5.24 3.25
CA ASP A 44 4.94 5.52 4.43
C ASP A 44 6.00 6.58 4.21
N ILE A 45 6.56 6.73 3.00
CA ILE A 45 7.58 7.75 2.70
C ILE A 45 7.09 9.17 3.06
N PRO A 46 5.93 9.65 2.57
CA PRO A 46 5.41 10.98 2.92
C PRO A 46 4.65 11.03 4.26
N THR A 47 4.25 9.91 4.85
CA THR A 47 3.43 9.90 6.09
C THR A 47 4.21 9.57 7.36
N HIS A 48 5.53 9.49 7.28
CA HIS A 48 6.40 9.35 8.42
C HIS A 48 7.32 10.56 8.55
N SER A 49 7.39 11.12 9.75
CA SER A 49 8.30 12.23 10.06
C SER A 49 9.55 11.71 10.75
N TYR A 50 10.60 12.54 10.81
CA TYR A 50 11.80 12.21 11.57
C TYR A 50 11.56 11.99 13.06
N LYS A 51 10.47 12.56 13.60
CA LYS A 51 10.06 12.39 14.99
C LYS A 51 9.24 11.11 15.22
N PHE A 52 8.64 10.56 14.17
CA PHE A 52 7.75 9.40 14.25
C PHE A 52 8.09 8.37 13.18
N TYR A 53 9.04 7.50 13.52
CA TYR A 53 9.44 6.33 12.72
C TYR A 53 9.79 6.68 11.27
N PRO A 54 10.92 7.35 11.00
CA PRO A 54 11.27 7.71 9.64
C PRO A 54 11.66 6.49 8.81
N THR A 55 10.98 6.31 7.68
CA THR A 55 11.12 5.19 6.74
C THR A 55 12.44 5.27 5.96
N PRO A 56 13.42 4.37 6.21
CA PRO A 56 14.66 4.32 5.44
C PRO A 56 14.45 3.50 4.15
N PHE A 57 13.74 4.08 3.19
CA PHE A 57 13.22 3.34 2.04
C PHE A 57 14.32 2.76 1.11
N LEU A 58 15.56 3.25 1.22
CA LEU A 58 16.74 2.74 0.48
C LEU A 58 17.69 1.89 1.34
N TRP A 59 17.29 1.48 2.53
CA TRP A 59 18.10 0.57 3.34
C TRP A 59 18.26 -0.78 2.62
N PRO A 60 19.40 -1.49 2.66
CA PRO A 60 20.63 -1.18 3.39
C PRO A 60 21.62 -0.32 2.61
N LEU A 61 21.31 0.09 1.37
CA LEU A 61 22.24 0.85 0.54
C LEU A 61 22.38 2.30 1.00
N SER A 62 21.34 2.87 1.60
CA SER A 62 21.35 4.24 2.12
C SER A 62 20.33 4.40 3.25
N ASP A 63 20.64 5.29 4.19
CA ASP A 63 19.73 5.71 5.28
C ASP A 63 18.88 6.92 4.90
N LEU A 64 18.73 7.19 3.59
CA LEU A 64 17.87 8.26 3.09
C LEU A 64 16.45 8.09 3.60
N LYS A 65 15.94 9.16 4.21
CA LYS A 65 14.60 9.27 4.79
C LYS A 65 13.99 10.57 4.30
N PHE A 66 12.67 10.66 4.37
CA PHE A 66 11.92 11.86 4.07
C PHE A 66 11.22 12.34 5.35
N ASP A 67 11.17 13.67 5.56
CA ASP A 67 10.43 14.24 6.70
C ASP A 67 9.00 14.55 6.28
N GLY A 68 8.14 13.55 6.46
CA GLY A 68 6.72 13.60 6.15
C GLY A 68 5.86 14.21 7.25
N PHE A 69 4.55 14.06 7.10
CA PHE A 69 3.55 14.46 8.09
C PHE A 69 2.96 13.25 8.80
N SER A 70 2.43 13.43 10.00
CA SER A 70 1.83 12.33 10.77
C SER A 70 0.44 11.98 10.26
N TRP A 71 0.06 10.70 10.36
CA TRP A 71 -1.32 10.25 10.15
C TRP A 71 -2.33 10.96 11.06
N GLY A 72 -1.90 11.38 12.25
CA GLY A 72 -2.73 12.12 13.20
C GLY A 72 -2.98 13.57 12.79
N THR A 73 -2.38 14.07 11.70
CA THR A 73 -2.61 15.43 11.23
C THR A 73 -4.08 15.60 10.78
N PRO A 74 -4.83 16.59 11.33
CA PRO A 74 -6.29 16.63 11.18
C PRO A 74 -6.80 16.63 9.74
N TRP A 75 -6.17 17.39 8.84
CA TRP A 75 -6.59 17.45 7.44
C TRP A 75 -6.43 16.10 6.74
N PHE A 76 -5.34 15.37 7.04
CA PHE A 76 -5.06 14.08 6.42
C PHE A 76 -6.00 13.00 6.93
N LEU A 77 -6.28 13.02 8.23
CA LEU A 77 -7.26 12.15 8.86
C LEU A 77 -8.65 12.34 8.22
N ILE A 78 -9.10 13.59 8.05
CA ILE A 78 -10.37 13.92 7.40
C ILE A 78 -10.42 13.37 5.97
N ILE A 79 -9.38 13.60 5.17
CA ILE A 79 -9.31 13.09 3.80
C ILE A 79 -9.38 11.56 3.77
N ASN A 80 -8.69 10.89 4.69
CA ASN A 80 -8.68 9.43 4.76
C ASN A 80 -10.08 8.85 5.06
N TYR A 81 -10.76 9.37 6.08
CA TYR A 81 -12.12 8.95 6.39
C TYR A 81 -13.12 9.29 5.29
N LEU A 82 -13.00 10.45 4.65
CA LEU A 82 -13.83 10.82 3.50
C LEU A 82 -13.62 9.86 2.33
N ALA A 83 -12.39 9.49 2.01
CA ALA A 83 -12.09 8.52 0.95
C ALA A 83 -12.76 7.17 1.24
N ILE A 84 -12.70 6.67 2.48
CA ILE A 84 -13.38 5.44 2.90
C ILE A 84 -14.90 5.58 2.67
N ILE A 85 -15.51 6.66 3.16
CA ILE A 85 -16.96 6.90 3.01
C ILE A 85 -17.36 6.90 1.53
N ILE A 86 -16.61 7.59 0.67
CA ILE A 86 -16.87 7.69 -0.77
C ILE A 86 -16.81 6.30 -1.43
N VAL A 87 -15.79 5.50 -1.11
CA VAL A 87 -15.65 4.14 -1.65
C VAL A 87 -16.84 3.26 -1.23
N TYR A 88 -17.21 3.25 0.05
CA TYR A 88 -18.35 2.48 0.52
C TYR A 88 -19.67 2.93 -0.12
N TRP A 89 -19.86 4.24 -0.27
CA TRP A 89 -21.03 4.79 -0.96
C TRP A 89 -21.09 4.33 -2.42
N PHE A 90 -19.97 4.40 -3.15
CA PHE A 90 -19.88 3.95 -4.53
C PHE A 90 -20.17 2.44 -4.68
N LEU A 91 -19.58 1.61 -3.81
CA LEU A 91 -19.81 0.17 -3.80
C LEU A 91 -21.28 -0.18 -3.50
N ARG A 92 -21.91 0.53 -2.56
CA ARG A 92 -23.34 0.36 -2.25
C ARG A 92 -24.22 0.74 -3.44
N LYS A 93 -23.92 1.84 -4.13
CA LYS A 93 -24.66 2.27 -5.33
C LYS A 93 -24.53 1.26 -6.47
N ARG A 94 -23.31 0.75 -6.72
CA ARG A 94 -23.05 -0.31 -7.70
C ARG A 94 -23.83 -1.58 -7.40
N ARG A 95 -23.84 -2.02 -6.14
CA ARG A 95 -24.59 -3.20 -5.70
C ARG A 95 -26.09 -3.04 -5.96
N ARG A 96 -26.68 -1.91 -5.55
CA ARG A 96 -28.11 -1.62 -5.79
C ARG A 96 -28.47 -1.72 -7.29
N ILE A 97 -27.66 -1.12 -8.17
CA ILE A 97 -27.88 -1.17 -9.62
C ILE A 97 -27.81 -2.62 -10.16
N LEU A 98 -26.92 -3.45 -9.61
CA LEU A 98 -26.83 -4.85 -10.01
C LEU A 98 -28.05 -5.65 -9.53
N ASP A 99 -28.49 -5.43 -8.29
CA ASP A 99 -29.66 -6.11 -7.72
C ASP A 99 -30.94 -5.77 -8.50
N GLU A 100 -31.15 -4.50 -8.86
CA GLU A 100 -32.25 -4.05 -9.71
C GLU A 100 -32.25 -4.73 -11.09
N LYS A 101 -31.07 -4.93 -11.69
CA LYS A 101 -30.94 -5.60 -13.01
C LYS A 101 -31.18 -7.11 -12.94
N VAL A 102 -30.87 -7.75 -11.83
CA VAL A 102 -31.08 -9.20 -11.63
C VAL A 102 -32.53 -9.49 -11.30
N GLY A 103 -33.18 -8.69 -10.46
CA GLY A 103 -34.60 -8.87 -10.11
C GLY A 103 -35.60 -8.50 -11.21
N ALA A 104 -35.16 -7.76 -12.24
CA ALA A 104 -35.98 -7.41 -13.42
C ALA A 104 -35.89 -8.45 -14.57
N ARG A 105 -35.13 -9.54 -14.39
CA ARG A 105 -35.04 -10.68 -15.31
C ARG A 105 -35.77 -11.88 -14.74
#